data_AF-T1GVS7-F1
#
_entry.id   AF-T1GVS7-F1
#
_cell.length_a   1.000
_cell.length_b   1.000
_cell.length_c   1.000
_cell.angle_alpha   90.00
_cell.angle_beta   90.00
_cell.angle_gamma   90.00
#
_symmetry.space_group_name_H-M   'P 1'
#
loop_
_entity.id
_entity.type
_entity.pdbx_description
1 polymer ?
#
loop_
_entity_poly.entity_id
_entity_poly.type
_entity_poly.pdbx_seq_one_letter_code
_entity_poly.pdbx_strand_id
1 'polypeptide(L)'
;QSKSIIFDNKACLVKDPATNSTLDLSKFEIVERKFESATGNISMSFNLCGKLAGGCGTELNSSACLSIGKKDFVLGLEGEYGFQAD
;
A
#
# COMPACT_ATOMS: atom_id res chain seq x y z
N GLN A 1 23.35 -17.34 -2.73
CA GLN A 1 21.91 -17.57 -2.97
C GLN A 1 21.20 -16.29 -2.54
N SER A 2 20.70 -15.49 -3.50
CA SER A 2 19.90 -14.31 -3.19
C SER A 2 18.59 -14.75 -2.54
N LYS A 3 18.23 -14.14 -1.41
CA LYS A 3 17.06 -14.47 -0.61
C LYS A 3 16.01 -13.39 -0.86
N SER A 4 15.14 -13.60 -1.85
CA SER A 4 14.08 -12.65 -2.20
C SER A 4 12.92 -12.71 -1.20
N ILE A 5 12.48 -11.55 -0.71
CA ILE A 5 11.25 -11.44 0.10
C ILE A 5 10.06 -11.66 -0.85
N ILE A 6 9.17 -12.58 -0.49
CA ILE A 6 7.96 -12.86 -1.28
C ILE A 6 6.79 -12.14 -0.62
N PHE A 7 6.16 -11.25 -1.38
CA PHE A 7 4.91 -10.58 -1.00
C PHE A 7 3.74 -11.28 -1.70
N ASP A 8 2.83 -11.87 -0.91
CA ASP A 8 1.55 -12.30 -1.43
C ASP A 8 0.51 -11.19 -1.18
N ASN A 9 0.29 -10.38 -2.20
CA ASN A 9 -0.61 -9.24 -2.15
C ASN A 9 -2.08 -9.66 -1.97
N LYS A 10 -2.46 -10.91 -2.32
CA LYS A 10 -3.82 -11.41 -2.10
C LYS A 10 -4.05 -11.85 -0.66
N ALA A 11 -3.00 -12.33 0.00
CA ALA A 11 -3.07 -12.78 1.39
C ALA A 11 -2.56 -11.75 2.40
N CYS A 12 -1.97 -10.63 1.94
CA CYS A 12 -1.33 -9.63 2.79
C CYS A 12 -0.22 -10.23 3.66
N LEU A 13 0.52 -11.18 3.10
CA LEU A 13 1.56 -11.92 3.81
C LEU A 13 2.94 -11.58 3.26
N VAL A 14 3.89 -11.38 4.16
CA VAL A 14 5.30 -11.19 3.83
C VAL A 14 6.07 -12.38 4.37
N LYS A 15 6.68 -13.17 3.48
CA LYS A 15 7.55 -14.27 3.87
C LYS A 15 9.00 -13.83 3.86
N ASP A 16 9.65 -13.88 5.02
CA ASP A 16 11.09 -13.67 5.15
C ASP A 16 11.84 -15.01 4.94
N PRO A 17 12.57 -15.19 3.83
CA PRO A 17 13.37 -16.39 3.58
C PRO A 17 14.63 -16.51 4.46
N ALA A 18 15.05 -15.43 5.13
CA ALA A 18 16.21 -15.46 6.03
C ALA A 18 15.87 -16.21 7.32
N THR A 19 14.71 -15.91 7.90
CA THR A 19 14.23 -16.49 9.16
C THR A 19 13.15 -17.56 8.97
N ASN A 20 12.68 -17.76 7.74
CA ASN A 20 11.50 -18.58 7.40
C ASN A 20 10.23 -18.16 8.16
N SER A 21 10.16 -16.90 8.60
CA SER A 21 8.99 -16.34 9.28
C SER A 21 8.03 -15.74 8.26
N THR A 22 6.73 -15.87 8.53
CA THR A 22 5.68 -15.19 7.76
C THR A 22 5.09 -14.09 8.63
N LEU A 23 5.24 -12.83 8.21
CA LEU A 23 4.52 -11.71 8.77
C LEU A 23 3.16 -11.60 8.10
N ASP A 24 2.12 -11.71 8.90
CA ASP A 24 0.76 -11.49 8.47
C ASP A 24 0.37 -10.03 8.69
N LEU A 25 0.35 -9.26 7.60
CA LEU A 25 -0.02 -7.86 7.63
C LEU A 25 -1.55 -7.65 7.57
N SER A 26 -2.34 -8.71 7.32
CA SER A 26 -3.81 -8.60 7.27
C SER A 26 -4.42 -8.17 8.61
N LYS A 27 -3.69 -8.45 9.70
CA LYS A 27 -4.05 -8.07 11.07
C LYS A 27 -3.85 -6.59 11.37
N PHE A 28 -3.14 -5.85 10.52
CA PHE A 28 -3.25 -4.40 10.51
C PHE A 28 -4.60 -4.09 9.86
N GLU A 29 -5.66 -4.19 10.67
CA GLU A 29 -7.12 -4.12 10.41
C GLU A 29 -7.62 -2.92 9.59
N ILE A 30 -6.72 -2.14 9.01
CA ILE A 30 -7.01 -0.83 8.48
C ILE A 30 -6.84 -0.88 6.99
N VAL A 31 -7.94 -1.29 6.39
CA VAL A 31 -8.19 -1.33 4.96
C VAL A 31 -8.00 0.06 4.33
N GLU A 32 -8.02 1.14 5.10
CA GLU A 32 -7.63 2.46 4.59
C GLU A 32 -7.15 3.36 5.73
N ARG A 33 -5.90 3.81 5.67
CA ARG A 33 -5.35 4.84 6.56
C ARG A 33 -5.38 6.18 5.84
N LYS A 34 -5.96 7.20 6.48
CA LYS A 34 -5.91 8.59 6.02
C LYS A 34 -5.16 9.47 7.02
N PHE A 35 -4.23 10.26 6.51
CA PHE A 35 -3.52 11.30 7.24
C PHE A 35 -3.83 12.64 6.61
N GLU A 36 -4.06 13.66 7.42
CA GLU A 36 -4.34 15.03 6.95
C GLU A 36 -3.36 15.99 7.61
N SER A 37 -2.92 17.00 6.87
CA SER A 37 -2.15 18.09 7.44
C SER A 37 -3.01 18.92 8.40
N ALA A 38 -2.37 19.63 9.32
CA ALA A 38 -3.08 20.54 10.24
C ALA A 38 -3.91 21.62 9.52
N THR A 39 -3.56 21.93 8.27
CA THR A 39 -4.26 22.91 7.43
C THR A 39 -5.37 22.27 6.58
N GLY A 40 -5.49 20.95 6.55
CA GLY A 40 -6.43 20.20 5.71
C GLY A 40 -6.14 20.25 4.20
N ASN A 41 -5.13 21.02 3.77
CA ASN A 41 -4.80 21.20 2.36
C ASN A 41 -4.00 20.03 1.77
N ILE A 42 -3.51 19.12 2.60
CA ILE A 42 -2.77 17.94 2.17
C ILE A 42 -3.37 16.73 2.89
N SER A 43 -3.76 15.71 2.14
CA SER A 43 -4.16 14.43 2.73
C SER A 43 -3.48 13.28 2.01
N MET A 44 -3.08 12.25 2.75
CA MET A 44 -2.54 11.01 2.22
C MET A 44 -3.42 9.86 2.66
N SER A 45 -3.94 9.09 1.71
CA SER A 45 -4.66 7.85 1.96
C SER A 45 -3.84 6.67 1.42
N PHE A 46 -3.75 5.58 2.17
CA PHE A 46 -3.17 4.34 1.66
C PHE A 46 -3.84 3.10 2.25
N ASN A 47 -3.82 2.02 1.48
CA ASN A 47 -4.19 0.68 1.86
C ASN A 47 -3.00 -0.24 1.59
N LEU A 48 -2.56 -0.97 2.63
CA LEU A 48 -1.36 -1.82 2.57
C LEU A 48 -1.54 -3.06 1.68
N CYS A 49 -2.77 -3.58 1.58
CA CYS A 49 -3.02 -4.89 1.02
C CYS A 49 -4.24 -4.91 0.10
N GLY A 50 -4.54 -3.78 -0.50
CA GLY A 50 -5.62 -3.64 -1.47
C GLY A 50 -5.68 -2.22 -2.01
N LYS A 51 -6.68 -1.95 -2.84
CA LYS A 51 -7.01 -0.60 -3.27
C LYS A 51 -7.69 0.22 -2.17
N LEU A 52 -7.60 1.54 -2.33
CA LEU A 52 -8.42 2.51 -1.64
C LEU A 52 -9.88 2.34 -2.04
N ALA A 53 -10.81 2.47 -1.09
CA ALA A 53 -12.23 2.31 -1.35
C ALA A 53 -12.76 3.38 -2.33
N GLY A 54 -12.19 4.59 -2.26
CA GLY A 54 -12.53 5.72 -3.12
C GLY A 54 -11.62 5.92 -4.34
N GLY A 55 -10.57 5.11 -4.48
CA GLY A 55 -9.52 5.37 -5.48
C GLY A 55 -8.73 6.66 -5.22
N CYS A 56 -8.10 7.19 -6.27
CA CYS A 56 -7.32 8.41 -6.26
C CYS A 56 -7.56 9.21 -7.54
N GLY A 57 -8.37 10.27 -7.46
CA GLY A 57 -8.83 11.00 -8.65
C GLY A 57 -9.64 10.09 -9.57
N THR A 58 -9.15 9.88 -10.81
CA THR A 58 -9.78 8.96 -11.79
C THR A 58 -9.25 7.54 -11.71
N GLU A 59 -8.22 7.27 -10.90
CA GLU A 59 -7.62 5.94 -10.78
C GLU A 59 -8.32 5.14 -9.67
N LEU A 60 -9.11 4.16 -10.06
CA LEU A 60 -9.90 3.33 -9.13
C LEU A 60 -9.10 2.16 -8.53
N ASN A 61 -7.93 1.86 -9.09
CA ASN A 61 -7.07 0.77 -8.63
C ASN A 61 -5.89 1.26 -7.77
N SER A 62 -5.95 2.50 -7.26
CA SER A 62 -4.87 3.05 -6.44
C SER A 62 -4.84 2.39 -5.05
N SER A 63 -3.67 1.96 -4.60
CA SER A 63 -3.41 1.54 -3.21
C SER A 63 -2.93 2.70 -2.34
N ALA A 64 -2.41 3.77 -2.94
CA ALA A 64 -1.99 4.98 -2.23
C ALA A 64 -2.28 6.25 -3.04
N CYS A 65 -2.73 7.30 -2.34
CA CYS A 65 -3.13 8.58 -2.89
C CYS A 65 -2.61 9.72 -2.03
N LEU A 66 -2.10 10.76 -2.68
CA LEU A 66 -1.81 12.05 -2.06
C LEU A 66 -2.70 13.11 -2.71
N SER A 67 -3.48 13.81 -1.90
CA SER A 67 -4.28 14.95 -2.33
C SER A 67 -3.65 16.24 -1.82
N ILE A 68 -3.46 17.21 -2.70
CA ILE A 68 -2.98 18.57 -2.37
C ILE A 68 -4.01 19.56 -2.92
N GLY A 69 -4.81 20.15 -2.03
CA GLY A 69 -5.95 20.97 -2.39
C GLY A 69 -7.01 20.17 -3.14
N LYS A 70 -7.17 20.44 -4.45
CA LYS A 70 -8.11 19.74 -5.35
C LYS A 70 -7.43 18.80 -6.34
N LYS A 71 -6.12 18.57 -6.17
CA LYS A 71 -5.33 17.72 -7.06
C LYS A 71 -5.00 16.42 -6.35
N ASP A 72 -5.21 15.31 -7.05
CA ASP A 72 -4.88 13.98 -6.59
C ASP A 72 -3.66 13.44 -7.34
N PHE A 73 -2.81 12.72 -6.61
CA PHE A 73 -1.59 12.11 -7.10
C PHE A 73 -1.58 10.63 -6.70
N VAL A 74 -1.61 9.74 -7.70
CA VAL A 74 -1.51 8.29 -7.49
C VAL A 74 -0.08 7.95 -7.07
N LEU A 75 0.08 7.36 -5.90
CA LEU A 75 1.40 6.98 -5.37
C LEU A 75 1.65 5.47 -5.42
N GLY A 76 0.61 4.66 -5.64
CA GLY A 76 0.72 3.22 -5.76
C GLY A 76 -0.56 2.62 -6.32
N LEU A 77 -0.41 1.49 -7.01
CA LEU A 77 -1.51 0.68 -7.54
C LEU A 77 -1.64 -0.62 -6.72
N GLU A 78 -2.85 -1.17 -6.68
CA GLU A 78 -3.06 -2.53 -6.21
C GLU A 78 -2.48 -3.51 -7.25
N GLY A 79 -1.49 -4.31 -6.86
CA GLY A 79 -1.05 -5.48 -7.63
C GLY A 79 0.34 -5.45 -8.26
N GLU A 80 1.14 -4.38 -8.13
CA GLU A 80 2.44 -4.31 -8.82
C GLU A 80 3.64 -4.08 -7.89
N TYR A 81 4.03 -5.07 -7.08
CA TYR A 81 5.39 -5.08 -6.52
C TYR A 81 5.95 -6.50 -6.41
N GLY A 82 6.64 -6.93 -7.47
CA GLY A 82 7.71 -7.91 -7.32
C GLY A 82 8.96 -7.17 -6.91
N PHE A 83 9.22 -7.01 -5.61
CA PHE A 83 10.47 -6.43 -5.13
C PHE A 83 11.55 -7.52 -5.17
N GLN A 84 12.32 -7.54 -6.25
CA GLN A 84 13.52 -8.35 -6.36
C GLN A 84 14.68 -7.47 -5.87
N ALA A 85 15.08 -7.66 -4.61
CA ALA A 85 16.29 -7.05 -4.07
C ALA A 85 17.49 -7.93 -4.46
N ASP A 86 18.38 -7.36 -5.25
CA ASP A 86 19.65 -7.94 -5.70
C ASP A 86 20.54 -8.37 -4.51
#